data_AF-A0A388QSH8-F1
#
_entry.id   AF-A0A388QSH8-F1
#
_cell.length_a   1.000
_cell.length_b   1.000
_cell.length_c   1.000
_cell.angle_alpha   90.00
_cell.angle_beta   90.00
_cell.angle_gamma   90.00
#
_symmetry.space_group_name_H-M   'P 1'
#
loop_
_entity.id
_entity.type
_entity.pdbx_description
1 polymer ?
#
loop_
_entity_poly.entity_id
_entity_poly.type
_entity_poly.pdbx_seq_one_letter_code
_entity_poly.pdbx_strand_id
1 'polypeptide(L)' 'MLPALALAQVPAVSGDAELAGIVGGKPLVIRTTSRLAGAIDSLKWDGVEFIDSHDHGRQLQSALNADVDGVFHVE' A
#
# COMPACT_ATOMS: atom_id res chain seq x y z
N MET A 1 26.31 21.59 -29.60
CA MET A 1 25.00 20.96 -29.30
C MET A 1 25.30 19.51 -28.91
N LEU A 2 25.26 19.15 -27.62
CA LEU A 2 25.40 17.74 -27.20
C LEU A 2 24.06 17.02 -27.39
N PRO A 3 24.04 15.74 -27.82
CA PRO A 3 22.80 14.99 -27.95
C PRO A 3 22.26 14.65 -26.56
N ALA A 4 20.96 14.84 -26.35
CA ALA A 4 20.29 14.39 -25.14
C ALA A 4 20.23 12.86 -25.14
N LEU A 5 20.87 12.21 -24.18
CA LEU A 5 20.72 10.78 -23.94
C LEU A 5 19.32 10.54 -23.36
N ALA A 6 18.47 9.84 -24.11
CA ALA A 6 17.21 9.34 -23.58
C ALA A 6 17.50 8.19 -22.61
N LEU A 7 17.41 8.47 -21.30
CA LEU A 7 17.41 7.45 -20.27
C LEU A 7 16.07 6.71 -20.32
N ALA A 8 16.10 5.38 -20.41
CA ALA A 8 14.91 4.57 -20.24
C ALA A 8 14.37 4.78 -18.82
N GLN A 9 13.21 5.43 -18.69
CA GLN A 9 12.53 5.54 -17.41
C GLN A 9 11.86 4.22 -17.08
N VAL A 10 12.27 3.59 -15.99
CA VAL A 10 11.49 2.52 -15.37
C VAL A 10 10.13 3.13 -14.97
N PRO A 11 8.99 2.51 -15.32
CA PRO A 11 7.70 3.02 -14.90
C PRO A 11 7.68 3.10 -13.37
N ALA A 12 7.32 4.27 -12.85
CA ALA A 12 7.15 4.45 -11.41
C ALA A 12 6.02 3.53 -10.94
N VAL A 13 6.30 2.71 -9.93
CA VAL A 13 5.25 1.92 -9.25
C VAL A 13 4.41 2.90 -8.44
N SER A 14 3.09 2.91 -8.70
CA SER A 14 2.16 3.70 -7.90
C SER A 14 1.96 3.04 -6.54
N GLY A 15 2.02 3.84 -5.48
CA GLY A 15 1.59 3.43 -4.14
C GLY A 15 0.09 3.62 -3.92
N ASP A 16 -0.64 4.19 -4.89
CA ASP A 16 -2.08 4.38 -4.81
C ASP A 16 -2.81 3.09 -5.18
N ALA A 17 -3.59 2.55 -4.24
CA ALA A 17 -4.44 1.38 -4.45
C ALA A 17 -5.67 1.44 -3.56
N GLU A 18 -6.73 0.74 -3.97
CA GLU A 18 -7.94 0.52 -3.19
C GLU A 18 -8.30 -0.97 -3.21
N LEU A 19 -8.64 -1.51 -2.04
CA LEU A 19 -9.11 -2.88 -1.88
C LEU A 19 -10.42 -2.85 -1.10
N ALA A 20 -11.44 -3.54 -1.63
CA ALA A 20 -12.76 -3.62 -1.03
C ALA A 20 -13.21 -5.07 -0.88
N GLY A 21 -13.98 -5.35 0.18
CA GLY A 21 -14.49 -6.69 0.45
C GLY A 21 -15.52 -6.75 1.58
N ILE A 22 -16.06 -7.94 1.82
CA ILE A 22 -16.95 -8.21 2.95
C ILE A 22 -16.17 -8.95 4.03
N VAL A 23 -16.08 -8.36 5.23
CA VAL A 23 -15.43 -8.94 6.41
C VAL A 23 -16.42 -8.92 7.57
N GLY A 24 -16.70 -10.08 8.14
CA GLY A 24 -17.71 -10.22 9.22
C GLY A 24 -19.13 -9.82 8.78
N GLY A 25 -19.47 -10.01 7.50
CA GLY A 25 -20.76 -9.62 6.93
C GLY A 25 -20.93 -8.11 6.69
N LYS A 26 -19.86 -7.32 6.88
CA LYS A 26 -19.86 -5.86 6.77
C LYS A 26 -18.85 -5.39 5.71
N PRO A 27 -19.11 -4.26 5.01
CA PRO A 27 -18.21 -3.76 3.98
C PRO A 27 -16.92 -3.22 4.60
N LEU A 28 -15.79 -3.56 3.98
CA LEU A 28 -14.45 -3.07 4.28
C LEU A 28 -13.89 -2.38 3.02
N VAL A 29 -13.29 -1.21 3.19
CA VAL A 29 -12.50 -0.51 2.16
C VAL A 29 -11.17 -0.09 2.77
N ILE A 30 -10.07 -0.43 2.10
CA ILE A 30 -8.70 -0.07 2.47
C ILE A 30 -8.10 0.73 1.32
N ARG A 31 -7.43 1.83 1.63
CA ARG A 31 -6.71 2.63 0.63
C ARG A 31 -5.26 2.85 1.02
N THR A 32 -4.38 2.85 0.03
CA THR A 32 -2.98 3.24 0.14
C THR A 32 -2.70 4.47 -0.72
N THR A 33 -1.62 5.19 -0.44
CA THR A 33 -1.21 6.33 -1.29
C THR A 33 0.28 6.42 -1.57
N SER A 34 0.62 6.86 -2.78
CA SER A 34 1.98 7.18 -3.23
C SER A 34 2.66 8.24 -2.36
N ARG A 35 1.92 9.23 -1.83
CA ARG A 35 2.48 10.31 -0.97
C ARG A 35 3.19 9.74 0.27
N LEU A 36 2.77 8.55 0.68
CA LEU A 36 3.13 7.89 1.92
C LEU A 36 3.75 6.53 1.67
N ALA A 37 4.49 6.41 0.57
CA ALA A 37 5.21 5.20 0.16
C ALA A 37 4.33 3.92 0.10
N GLY A 38 3.04 4.08 -0.22
CA GLY A 38 2.09 2.97 -0.28
C GLY A 38 1.55 2.52 1.08
N ALA A 39 1.76 3.29 2.15
CA ALA A 39 1.15 3.00 3.44
C ALA A 39 -0.38 3.10 3.39
N ILE A 40 -1.06 2.34 4.25
CA ILE A 40 -2.52 2.42 4.40
C ILE A 40 -2.85 3.78 5.04
N ASP A 41 -3.56 4.60 4.27
CA ASP A 41 -3.96 5.95 4.65
C ASP A 41 -5.45 6.05 5.03
N SER A 42 -6.24 5.02 4.69
CA SER A 42 -7.65 4.89 5.08
C SER A 42 -8.06 3.42 5.30
N LEU A 43 -8.88 3.20 6.33
CA LEU A 43 -9.55 1.93 6.59
C LEU A 43 -10.97 2.22 7.07
N LYS A 44 -11.95 1.91 6.22
CA LYS A 44 -13.38 2.01 6.53
C LYS A 44 -13.98 0.64 6.70
N TRP A 45 -14.59 0.37 7.85
CA TRP A 45 -15.32 -0.87 8.09
C TRP A 45 -16.67 -0.55 8.72
N ASP A 46 -17.74 -1.12 8.15
CA ASP A 46 -19.12 -0.88 8.62
C ASP A 46 -19.52 0.61 8.66
N GLY A 47 -18.97 1.41 7.74
CA GLY A 47 -19.20 2.85 7.66
C GLY A 47 -18.40 3.70 8.65
N VAL A 48 -17.56 3.09 9.50
CA VAL A 48 -16.70 3.79 10.45
C VAL A 48 -15.28 3.88 9.89
N GLU A 49 -14.68 5.08 9.94
CA GLU A 49 -13.28 5.31 9.60
C GLU A 49 -12.39 5.02 10.82
N PHE A 50 -11.51 4.04 10.69
CA PHE A 50 -10.58 3.64 11.75
C PHE A 50 -9.18 4.22 11.57
N ILE A 51 -8.77 4.45 10.33
CA ILE A 51 -7.50 5.09 9.97
C ILE A 51 -7.85 6.26 9.07
N ASP A 52 -7.46 7.48 9.42
CA ASP A 52 -7.62 8.66 8.56
C ASP A 52 -6.29 9.40 8.46
N SER A 53 -5.90 9.76 7.24
CA SER A 53 -4.71 10.56 6.99
C SER A 53 -4.82 12.01 7.50
N HIS A 54 -6.04 12.50 7.79
CA HIS A 54 -6.26 13.83 8.36
C HIS A 54 -6.06 13.88 9.88
N ASP A 55 -6.16 12.75 10.61
CA ASP A 55 -5.95 12.70 12.06
C ASP A 55 -4.47 12.46 12.43
N HIS A 56 -3.60 13.34 11.94
CA HIS A 56 -2.16 13.36 12.29
C HIS A 56 -1.38 12.08 11.96
N GLY A 57 -1.82 11.30 10.96
CA GLY A 57 -0.92 10.43 10.21
C GLY A 57 -0.39 9.20 10.95
N ARG A 58 -1.21 8.53 11.78
CA ARG A 58 -0.95 7.14 12.16
C ARG A 58 -1.26 6.21 10.98
N GLN A 59 -0.46 6.33 9.92
CA GLN A 59 -0.54 5.41 8.79
C GLN A 59 -0.06 4.04 9.23
N LEU A 60 -0.80 3.01 8.82
CA LEU A 60 -0.44 1.65 9.15
C LEU A 60 0.46 1.11 8.04
N GLN A 61 1.73 0.94 8.36
CA GLN A 61 2.64 0.13 7.56
C GLN A 61 2.91 -1.16 8.34
N SER A 62 2.46 -2.27 7.78
CA SER A 62 2.77 -3.61 8.27
C SER A 62 3.49 -4.36 7.16
N ALA A 63 4.52 -5.12 7.53
CA ALA A 63 5.21 -6.02 6.62
C ALA A 63 5.05 -7.44 7.18
N LEU A 64 4.55 -8.33 6.33
CA LEU A 64 4.38 -9.75 6.64
C LEU A 64 5.16 -10.54 5.59
N ASN A 65 6.09 -11.37 6.05
CA ASN A 65 6.62 -12.46 5.26
C ASN A 65 5.90 -13.72 5.70
N ALA A 66 4.98 -14.21 4.86
CA ALA A 66 4.28 -15.48 5.09
C ALA A 66 4.77 -16.50 4.06
N ASP A 67 6.01 -16.94 4.25
CA ASP A 67 6.57 -18.09 3.55
C ASP A 67 6.22 -19.36 4.33
N VAL A 68 5.06 -19.95 4.00
CA VAL A 68 4.64 -21.23 4.56
C VAL A 68 5.28 -22.34 3.73
N ASP A 69 6.04 -23.22 4.38
CA ASP A 69 6.84 -24.31 3.78
C ASP A 69 8.06 -23.86 2.95
N GLY A 70 8.46 -22.60 3.06
CA GLY A 70 9.69 -22.08 2.46
C GLY A 70 10.96 -22.77 2.97
N VAL A 71 11.80 -23.21 2.05
CA VAL A 71 13.16 -23.67 2.38
C VAL A 71 14.07 -22.46 2.47
N PHE A 72 14.60 -22.18 3.66
CA PHE A 72 15.62 -21.15 3.84
C PHE A 72 16.93 -21.58 3.15
N HIS A 73 17.32 -20.86 2.11
CA HIS A 73 18.60 -21.05 1.45
C HIS A 73 19.59 -20.00 2.00
N VAL A 74 20.63 -20.46 2.70
CA VAL A 74 21.76 -19.61 3.11
C VAL A 74 22.67 -19.43 1.89
N GLU A 75 23.01 -18.18 1.57
CA GLU A 75 24.15 -17.86 0.69
C GLU A 75 25.50 -18.12 1.39
#